data_AF-A0A534J051-F1
#
_entry.id   AF-A0A534J051-F1
#
_cell.length_a   1.000
_cell.length_b   1.000
_cell.length_c   1.000
_cell.angle_alpha   90.00
_cell.angle_beta   90.00
_cell.angle_gamma   90.00
#
_symmetry.space_group_name_H-M   'P 1'
#
loop_
_entity.id
_entity.type
_entity.pdbx_description
1 polymer ?
#
loop_
_entity_poly.entity_id
_entity_poly.type
_entity_poly.pdbx_seq_one_letter_code
_entity_poly.pdbx_strand_id
1 'polypeptide(L)'
;MASDKPSPYLVDAVKASASRFKETKNALEARQKELDALRAELETQRVEMDRQAERLRTEREDFQKEKEQVNAGRTSIDHDLATVRMDRERFAGEEKRVQDWARTLNEREKSIKENEDRAKRLDLELSSHLKDSESKIQSLVEREELAAQRERALADTIERLVGMERGVADRDKKLAKREEELIKLQNERLHALEGREREMLKISEEMYARQKESAAQHESFVELQEVFRQELTRLASERERLAGKEKSLVEAEKYLAAALEASGIEIETPPEIEVKAPPPPPTSEPRAPKPPMAAPTPPSRPSESFRDEIFEEEHVESRPKVSRADALERMTRALETAKKARDLGRNVSEIRKVLKQARAAFESGDYDTASRLAEEILRELEAIQLAR
;
A
#
# COMPACT_ATOMS: atom_id res chain seq x y z
N MET A 1 -3.75 -77.24 208.12
CA MET A 1 -2.85 -76.09 208.39
C MET A 1 -2.36 -75.56 207.05
N ALA A 2 -2.25 -74.24 206.86
CA ALA A 2 -1.66 -73.50 205.72
C ALA A 2 -2.08 -73.96 204.28
N SER A 3 -2.78 -73.16 203.48
CA SER A 3 -2.29 -71.95 202.80
C SER A 3 -1.16 -72.21 201.81
N ASP A 4 -1.48 -72.16 200.51
CA ASP A 4 -0.94 -71.11 199.63
C ASP A 4 -1.75 -70.96 198.34
N LYS A 5 -1.61 -69.80 197.66
CA LYS A 5 -2.40 -69.41 196.48
C LYS A 5 -1.47 -69.03 195.30
N PRO A 6 -1.68 -69.57 194.08
CA PRO A 6 -1.19 -68.92 192.87
C PRO A 6 -1.98 -67.62 192.60
N SER A 7 -1.31 -66.61 192.05
CA SER A 7 -1.84 -65.23 191.96
C SER A 7 -2.81 -65.00 190.79
N PRO A 8 -3.92 -64.26 190.97
CA PRO A 8 -4.88 -63.96 189.90
C PRO A 8 -4.31 -63.05 188.79
N TYR A 9 -3.26 -62.26 189.08
CA TYR A 9 -2.69 -61.29 188.15
C TYR A 9 -2.22 -61.88 186.81
N LEU A 10 -1.82 -63.16 186.77
CA LEU A 10 -1.37 -63.81 185.53
C LEU A 10 -2.52 -64.09 184.55
N VAL A 11 -3.71 -64.43 185.03
CA VAL A 11 -4.85 -64.79 184.16
C VAL A 11 -5.41 -63.55 183.47
N ASP A 12 -5.54 -62.44 184.19
CA ASP A 12 -5.98 -61.17 183.59
C ASP A 12 -4.89 -60.53 182.72
N ALA A 13 -3.59 -60.72 183.03
CA ALA A 13 -2.51 -60.33 182.13
C ALA A 13 -2.55 -61.11 180.80
N VAL A 14 -2.84 -62.42 180.84
CA VAL A 14 -3.00 -63.26 179.62
C VAL A 14 -4.28 -62.92 178.85
N LYS A 15 -5.39 -62.60 179.52
CA LYS A 15 -6.58 -62.05 178.84
C LYS A 15 -6.29 -60.70 178.20
N ALA A 16 -5.61 -59.79 178.90
CA ALA A 16 -5.26 -58.47 178.38
C ALA A 16 -4.29 -58.57 177.19
N SER A 17 -3.31 -59.49 177.22
CA SER A 17 -2.42 -59.72 176.08
C SER A 17 -3.14 -60.40 174.92
N ALA A 18 -4.08 -61.33 175.17
CA ALA A 18 -4.91 -61.95 174.13
C ALA A 18 -5.90 -60.96 173.49
N SER A 19 -6.51 -60.06 174.26
CA SER A 19 -7.33 -58.96 173.73
C SER A 19 -6.48 -57.99 172.92
N ARG A 20 -5.33 -57.54 173.44
CA ARG A 20 -4.38 -56.70 172.67
C ARG A 20 -3.89 -57.39 171.40
N PHE A 21 -3.64 -58.70 171.42
CA PHE A 21 -3.26 -59.45 170.23
C PHE A 21 -4.41 -59.58 169.22
N LYS A 22 -5.67 -59.70 169.68
CA LYS A 22 -6.84 -59.60 168.81
C LYS A 22 -7.02 -58.19 168.25
N GLU A 23 -6.79 -57.15 169.05
CA GLU A 23 -6.86 -55.75 168.61
C GLU A 23 -5.78 -55.44 167.57
N THR A 24 -4.53 -55.85 167.79
CA THR A 24 -3.45 -55.69 166.80
C THR A 24 -3.67 -56.57 165.57
N LYS A 25 -4.22 -57.78 165.72
CA LYS A 25 -4.62 -58.62 164.59
C LYS A 25 -5.73 -57.96 163.77
N ASN A 26 -6.79 -57.46 164.42
CA ASN A 26 -7.89 -56.77 163.74
C ASN A 26 -7.41 -55.48 163.05
N ALA A 27 -6.47 -54.74 163.66
CA ALA A 27 -5.85 -53.57 163.07
C ALA A 27 -4.91 -53.92 161.89
N LEU A 28 -4.23 -55.07 161.94
CA LEU A 28 -3.45 -55.61 160.82
C LEU A 28 -4.36 -56.10 159.69
N GLU A 29 -5.48 -56.77 159.99
CA GLU A 29 -6.47 -57.19 158.99
C GLU A 29 -7.21 -55.99 158.37
N ALA A 30 -7.45 -54.92 159.15
CA ALA A 30 -7.95 -53.65 158.63
C ALA A 30 -6.93 -53.00 157.69
N ARG A 31 -5.67 -52.84 158.13
CA ARG A 31 -4.59 -52.31 157.28
C ARG A 31 -4.30 -53.16 156.05
N GLN A 32 -4.47 -54.48 156.12
CA GLN A 32 -4.33 -55.35 154.96
C GLN A 32 -5.45 -55.09 153.95
N LYS A 33 -6.70 -54.94 154.42
CA LYS A 33 -7.83 -54.54 153.55
C LYS A 33 -7.68 -53.13 152.98
N GLU A 34 -7.15 -52.18 153.75
CA GLU A 34 -6.80 -50.84 153.28
C GLU A 34 -5.71 -50.90 152.19
N LEU A 35 -4.65 -51.68 152.40
CA LEU A 35 -3.59 -51.87 151.41
C LEU A 35 -4.08 -52.58 150.15
N ASP A 36 -4.94 -53.58 150.26
CA ASP A 36 -5.49 -54.30 149.11
C ASP A 36 -6.55 -53.47 148.36
N ALA A 37 -7.30 -52.60 149.06
CA ALA A 37 -8.14 -51.57 148.44
C ALA A 37 -7.29 -50.53 147.67
N LEU A 38 -6.25 -49.97 148.30
CA LEU A 38 -5.33 -49.03 147.65
C LEU A 38 -4.57 -49.66 146.46
N ARG A 39 -4.27 -50.97 146.53
CA ARG A 39 -3.73 -51.73 145.38
C ARG A 39 -4.76 -51.85 144.26
N ALA A 40 -6.02 -52.16 144.57
CA ALA A 40 -7.09 -52.21 143.58
C ALA A 40 -7.33 -50.83 142.94
N GLU A 41 -7.33 -49.75 143.72
CA GLU A 41 -7.44 -48.37 143.22
C GLU A 41 -6.25 -47.96 142.33
N LEU A 42 -5.01 -48.31 142.71
CA LEU A 42 -3.84 -48.06 141.87
C LEU A 42 -3.88 -48.87 140.57
N GLU A 43 -4.40 -50.10 140.61
CA GLU A 43 -4.50 -50.93 139.41
C GLU A 43 -5.66 -50.50 138.49
N THR A 44 -6.80 -50.04 139.02
CA THR A 44 -7.84 -49.41 138.19
C THR A 44 -7.34 -48.11 137.57
N GLN A 45 -6.64 -47.26 138.33
CA GLN A 45 -6.02 -46.04 137.81
C GLN A 45 -4.99 -46.34 136.71
N ARG A 46 -4.16 -47.38 136.85
CA ARG A 46 -3.23 -47.83 135.80
C ARG A 46 -3.96 -48.27 134.54
N VAL A 47 -4.94 -49.16 134.67
CA VAL A 47 -5.73 -49.66 133.54
C VAL A 47 -6.53 -48.54 132.86
N GLU A 48 -6.96 -47.52 133.60
CA GLU A 48 -7.57 -46.32 133.02
C GLU A 48 -6.55 -45.42 132.30
N MET A 49 -5.36 -45.22 132.86
CA MET A 49 -4.28 -44.47 132.22
C MET A 49 -3.78 -45.17 130.95
N ASP A 50 -3.65 -46.49 130.95
CA ASP A 50 -3.27 -47.28 129.77
C ASP A 50 -4.35 -47.19 128.68
N ARG A 51 -5.64 -47.27 129.06
CA ARG A 51 -6.77 -47.04 128.12
C ARG A 51 -6.78 -45.61 127.56
N GLN A 52 -6.42 -44.61 128.35
CA GLN A 52 -6.29 -43.22 127.87
C GLN A 52 -5.08 -43.07 126.93
N ALA A 53 -3.93 -43.67 127.27
CA ALA A 53 -2.73 -43.65 126.44
C ALA A 53 -2.97 -44.34 125.08
N GLU A 54 -3.71 -45.45 125.05
CA GLU A 54 -4.01 -46.17 123.81
C GLU A 54 -5.01 -45.40 122.93
N ARG A 55 -6.04 -44.77 123.52
CA ARG A 55 -6.93 -43.84 122.79
C ARG A 55 -6.15 -42.68 122.15
N LEU A 56 -5.28 -42.04 122.93
CA LEU A 56 -4.43 -40.95 122.44
C LEU A 56 -3.40 -41.39 121.39
N ARG A 57 -3.02 -42.69 121.35
CA ARG A 57 -2.23 -43.26 120.23
C ARG A 57 -3.10 -43.38 118.98
N THR A 58 -4.27 -44.01 119.07
CA THR A 58 -5.19 -44.16 117.92
C THR A 58 -5.64 -42.81 117.34
N GLU A 59 -5.99 -41.83 118.18
CA GLU A 59 -6.36 -40.48 117.77
C GLU A 59 -5.20 -39.76 117.04
N ARG A 60 -3.95 -39.96 117.48
CA ARG A 60 -2.76 -39.41 116.80
C ARG A 60 -2.48 -40.08 115.47
N GLU A 61 -2.66 -41.39 115.38
CA GLU A 61 -2.50 -42.13 114.12
C GLU A 61 -3.57 -41.73 113.10
N ASP A 62 -4.82 -41.60 113.51
CA ASP A 62 -5.92 -41.21 112.63
C ASP A 62 -5.80 -39.73 112.21
N PHE A 63 -5.41 -38.83 113.11
CA PHE A 63 -5.07 -37.44 112.74
C PHE A 63 -3.88 -37.35 111.78
N GLN A 64 -2.86 -38.22 111.92
CA GLN A 64 -1.74 -38.26 110.98
C GLN A 64 -2.18 -38.79 109.60
N LYS A 65 -3.06 -39.81 109.54
CA LYS A 65 -3.69 -40.29 108.28
C LYS A 65 -4.52 -39.19 107.62
N GLU A 66 -5.35 -38.46 108.38
CA GLU A 66 -6.15 -37.33 107.88
C GLU A 66 -5.25 -36.22 107.33
N LYS A 67 -4.21 -35.84 108.08
CA LYS A 67 -3.21 -34.84 107.65
C LYS A 67 -2.46 -35.25 106.38
N GLU A 68 -2.14 -36.53 106.21
CA GLU A 68 -1.55 -37.08 104.99
C GLU A 68 -2.53 -37.04 103.81
N GLN A 69 -3.81 -37.38 104.02
CA GLN A 69 -4.87 -37.25 103.00
C GLN A 69 -5.10 -35.78 102.60
N VAL A 70 -5.13 -34.84 103.55
CA VAL A 70 -5.26 -33.41 103.28
C VAL A 70 -4.06 -32.87 102.51
N ASN A 71 -2.85 -33.33 102.82
CA ASN A 71 -1.65 -32.96 102.05
C ASN A 71 -1.67 -33.55 100.63
N ALA A 72 -2.07 -34.82 100.47
CA ALA A 72 -2.22 -35.45 99.15
C ALA A 72 -3.27 -34.72 98.29
N GLY A 73 -4.43 -34.40 98.89
CA GLY A 73 -5.49 -33.62 98.25
C GLY A 73 -5.02 -32.23 97.81
N ARG A 74 -4.25 -31.52 98.65
CA ARG A 74 -3.61 -30.25 98.27
C ARG A 74 -2.66 -30.42 97.08
N THR A 75 -1.78 -31.42 97.09
CA THR A 75 -0.86 -31.66 95.97
C THR A 75 -1.57 -32.05 94.67
N SER A 76 -2.73 -32.71 94.74
CA SER A 76 -3.58 -32.92 93.55
C SER A 76 -4.13 -31.59 93.05
N ILE A 77 -4.77 -30.80 93.93
CA ILE A 77 -5.37 -29.51 93.57
C ILE A 77 -4.32 -28.55 92.99
N ASP A 78 -3.10 -28.51 93.53
CA ASP A 78 -2.00 -27.71 92.98
C ASP A 78 -1.56 -28.19 91.57
N HIS A 79 -1.58 -29.50 91.32
CA HIS A 79 -1.30 -30.09 90.00
C HIS A 79 -2.42 -29.83 88.99
N ASP A 80 -3.68 -29.95 89.42
CA ASP A 80 -4.87 -29.65 88.63
C ASP A 80 -4.91 -28.14 88.27
N LEU A 81 -4.60 -27.26 89.22
CA LEU A 81 -4.47 -25.82 89.00
C LEU A 81 -3.31 -25.47 88.07
N ALA A 82 -2.17 -26.18 88.14
CA ALA A 82 -1.07 -26.01 87.19
C ALA A 82 -1.49 -26.40 85.76
N THR A 83 -2.18 -27.54 85.62
CA THR A 83 -2.68 -28.04 84.34
C THR A 83 -3.69 -27.08 83.72
N VAL A 84 -4.68 -26.62 84.50
CA VAL A 84 -5.68 -25.62 84.06
C VAL A 84 -5.04 -24.29 83.65
N ARG A 85 -3.94 -23.86 84.28
CA ARG A 85 -3.18 -22.68 83.83
C ARG A 85 -2.52 -22.92 82.48
N MET A 86 -1.82 -24.03 82.29
CA MET A 86 -1.17 -24.38 81.03
C MET A 86 -2.18 -24.50 79.87
N ASP A 87 -3.33 -25.11 80.10
CA ASP A 87 -4.38 -25.22 79.07
C ASP A 87 -5.05 -23.87 78.79
N ARG A 88 -5.25 -23.01 79.80
CA ARG A 88 -5.71 -21.63 79.57
C ARG A 88 -4.72 -20.82 78.73
N GLU A 89 -3.42 -20.99 78.93
CA GLU A 89 -2.38 -20.36 78.11
C GLU A 89 -2.35 -20.90 76.68
N ARG A 90 -2.53 -22.22 76.49
CA ARG A 90 -2.69 -22.85 75.17
C ARG A 90 -3.91 -22.30 74.43
N PHE A 91 -5.07 -22.29 75.06
CA PHE A 91 -6.31 -21.76 74.46
C PHE A 91 -6.19 -20.27 74.12
N ALA A 92 -5.56 -19.44 74.96
CA ALA A 92 -5.29 -18.04 74.64
C ALA A 92 -4.30 -17.87 73.47
N GLY A 93 -3.37 -18.80 73.28
CA GLY A 93 -2.48 -18.88 72.11
C GLY A 93 -3.15 -19.41 70.84
N GLU A 94 -4.25 -20.15 70.97
CA GLU A 94 -5.09 -20.61 69.86
C GLU A 94 -6.09 -19.55 69.43
N GLU A 95 -6.76 -18.91 70.38
CA GLU A 95 -7.66 -17.79 70.14
C GLU A 95 -6.95 -16.68 69.35
N LYS A 96 -5.73 -16.29 69.76
CA LYS A 96 -4.91 -15.31 69.02
C LYS A 96 -4.62 -15.76 67.59
N ARG A 97 -4.20 -17.01 67.37
CA ARG A 97 -3.97 -17.57 66.03
C ARG A 97 -5.23 -17.53 65.16
N VAL A 98 -6.38 -17.85 65.73
CA VAL A 98 -7.68 -17.78 65.02
C VAL A 98 -8.07 -16.33 64.71
N GLN A 99 -7.86 -15.39 65.64
CA GLN A 99 -8.09 -13.95 65.40
C GLN A 99 -7.19 -13.40 64.28
N ASP A 100 -5.91 -13.78 64.24
CA ASP A 100 -4.97 -13.35 63.19
C ASP A 100 -5.26 -14.02 61.83
N TRP A 101 -5.70 -15.28 61.82
CA TRP A 101 -6.23 -15.93 60.62
C TRP A 101 -7.50 -15.21 60.11
N ALA A 102 -8.42 -14.82 60.98
CA ALA A 102 -9.61 -14.05 60.59
C ALA A 102 -9.25 -12.66 60.02
N ARG A 103 -8.25 -11.97 60.60
CA ARG A 103 -7.73 -10.70 60.05
C ARG A 103 -7.16 -10.89 58.65
N THR A 104 -6.23 -11.82 58.48
CA THR A 104 -5.60 -12.09 57.18
C THR A 104 -6.58 -12.61 56.11
N LEU A 105 -7.65 -13.29 56.52
CA LEU A 105 -8.74 -13.68 55.62
C LEU A 105 -9.55 -12.45 55.15
N ASN A 106 -9.94 -11.56 56.06
CA ASN A 106 -10.65 -10.32 55.72
C ASN A 106 -9.80 -9.39 54.84
N GLU A 107 -8.50 -9.29 55.10
CA GLU A 107 -7.55 -8.54 54.27
C GLU A 107 -7.44 -9.13 52.86
N ARG A 108 -7.38 -10.46 52.74
CA ARG A 108 -7.41 -11.16 51.44
C ARG A 108 -8.73 -10.94 50.72
N GLU A 109 -9.88 -11.10 51.37
CA GLU A 109 -11.20 -10.86 50.78
C GLU A 109 -11.32 -9.41 50.26
N LYS A 110 -10.85 -8.43 51.03
CA LYS A 110 -10.79 -7.03 50.60
C LYS A 110 -9.89 -6.87 49.36
N SER A 111 -8.70 -7.47 49.36
CA SER A 111 -7.77 -7.40 48.23
C SER A 111 -8.32 -8.05 46.95
N ILE A 112 -9.11 -9.13 47.10
CA ILE A 112 -9.80 -9.80 46.00
C ILE A 112 -10.88 -8.87 45.42
N LYS A 113 -11.74 -8.27 46.27
CA LYS A 113 -12.75 -7.29 45.83
C LYS A 113 -12.13 -6.08 45.14
N GLU A 114 -11.03 -5.53 45.67
CA GLU A 114 -10.29 -4.45 45.01
C GLU A 114 -9.74 -4.87 43.63
N ASN A 115 -9.29 -6.11 43.48
CA ASN A 115 -8.79 -6.63 42.20
C ASN A 115 -9.91 -6.97 41.21
N GLU A 116 -11.04 -7.49 41.67
CA GLU A 116 -12.25 -7.65 40.85
C GLU A 116 -12.75 -6.30 40.32
N ASP A 117 -12.79 -5.26 41.16
CA ASP A 117 -13.22 -3.93 40.75
C ASP A 117 -12.21 -3.23 39.85
N ARG A 118 -10.91 -3.55 39.94
CA ARG A 118 -9.90 -3.17 38.93
C ARG A 118 -10.16 -3.91 37.60
N ALA A 119 -10.42 -5.21 37.64
CA ALA A 119 -10.70 -6.01 36.45
C ALA A 119 -11.96 -5.53 35.71
N LYS A 120 -13.06 -5.25 36.43
CA LYS A 120 -14.30 -4.69 35.86
C LYS A 120 -14.08 -3.33 35.17
N ARG A 121 -13.19 -2.48 35.70
CA ARG A 121 -12.83 -1.19 35.07
C ARG A 121 -12.03 -1.40 33.78
N LEU A 122 -11.00 -2.24 33.83
CA LEU A 122 -10.18 -2.57 32.66
C LEU A 122 -11.02 -3.23 31.54
N ASP A 123 -11.98 -4.09 31.89
CA ASP A 123 -12.91 -4.70 30.93
C ASP A 123 -13.83 -3.67 30.25
N LEU A 124 -14.33 -2.68 31.00
CA LEU A 124 -15.10 -1.56 30.46
C LEU A 124 -14.24 -0.61 29.60
N GLU A 125 -13.01 -0.32 30.02
CA GLU A 125 -12.04 0.51 29.27
C GLU A 125 -11.64 -0.15 27.95
N LEU A 126 -11.31 -1.45 27.97
CA LEU A 126 -11.05 -2.25 26.77
C LEU A 126 -12.27 -2.35 25.87
N SER A 127 -13.47 -2.57 26.43
CA SER A 127 -14.73 -2.59 25.68
C SER A 127 -15.05 -1.24 25.01
N SER A 128 -14.67 -0.12 25.63
CA SER A 128 -14.78 1.21 25.02
C SER A 128 -13.76 1.39 23.90
N HIS A 129 -12.49 1.03 24.15
CA HIS A 129 -11.44 1.13 23.14
C HIS A 129 -11.67 0.24 21.91
N LEU A 130 -12.29 -0.94 22.08
CA LEU A 130 -12.71 -1.79 20.98
C LEU A 130 -13.77 -1.08 20.12
N LYS A 131 -14.84 -0.54 20.70
CA LYS A 131 -15.88 0.23 19.97
C LYS A 131 -15.33 1.49 19.30
N ASP A 132 -14.40 2.18 19.98
CA ASP A 132 -13.66 3.32 19.43
C ASP A 132 -12.73 2.90 18.28
N SER A 133 -12.33 1.63 18.17
CA SER A 133 -11.54 1.11 17.05
C SER A 133 -12.41 0.60 15.91
N GLU A 134 -13.52 -0.07 16.21
CA GLU A 134 -14.52 -0.55 15.25
C GLU A 134 -15.13 0.62 14.47
N SER A 135 -15.55 1.68 15.15
CA SER A 135 -16.08 2.90 14.52
C SER A 135 -15.04 3.63 13.66
N LYS A 136 -13.76 3.62 14.05
CA LYS A 136 -12.67 4.14 13.20
C LYS A 136 -12.45 3.27 11.97
N ILE A 137 -12.46 1.95 12.11
CA ILE A 137 -12.35 1.00 10.99
C ILE A 137 -13.53 1.19 10.02
N GLN A 138 -14.76 1.32 10.52
CA GLN A 138 -15.94 1.63 9.71
C GLN A 138 -15.74 2.93 8.90
N SER A 139 -15.29 4.01 9.54
CA SER A 139 -15.00 5.28 8.84
C SER A 139 -13.88 5.19 7.78
N LEU A 140 -12.97 4.22 7.91
CA LEU A 140 -11.93 3.94 6.92
C LEU A 140 -12.49 3.11 5.76
N VAL A 141 -13.35 2.13 6.03
CA VAL A 141 -14.06 1.34 5.00
C VAL A 141 -14.99 2.22 4.18
N GLU A 142 -15.81 3.08 4.79
CA GLU A 142 -16.65 4.06 4.08
C GLU A 142 -15.81 4.97 3.16
N ARG A 143 -14.64 5.39 3.63
CA ARG A 143 -13.71 6.21 2.85
C ARG A 143 -13.07 5.43 1.70
N GLU A 144 -12.76 4.14 1.90
CA GLU A 144 -12.22 3.25 0.87
C GLU A 144 -13.27 2.92 -0.19
N GLU A 145 -14.53 2.69 0.19
CA GLU A 145 -15.64 2.55 -0.74
C GLU A 145 -15.84 3.80 -1.59
N LEU A 146 -15.77 5.00 -0.98
CA LEU A 146 -15.81 6.28 -1.70
C LEU A 146 -14.61 6.50 -2.61
N ALA A 147 -13.43 5.94 -2.28
CA ALA A 147 -12.27 5.95 -3.18
C ALA A 147 -12.48 5.00 -4.37
N ALA A 148 -12.89 3.75 -4.13
CA ALA A 148 -13.19 2.77 -5.17
C ALA A 148 -14.34 3.22 -6.10
N GLN A 149 -15.33 3.96 -5.60
CA GLN A 149 -16.36 4.60 -6.43
C GLN A 149 -15.77 5.66 -7.38
N ARG A 150 -14.80 6.47 -6.91
CA ARG A 150 -14.11 7.46 -7.75
C ARG A 150 -13.21 6.79 -8.78
N GLU A 151 -12.51 5.72 -8.41
CA GLU A 151 -11.67 4.95 -9.34
C GLU A 151 -12.48 4.28 -10.45
N ARG A 152 -13.66 3.73 -10.13
CA ARG A 152 -14.62 3.24 -11.13
C ARG A 152 -15.08 4.36 -12.06
N ALA A 153 -15.51 5.50 -11.51
CA ALA A 153 -15.92 6.65 -12.33
C ALA A 153 -14.79 7.20 -13.22
N LEU A 154 -13.52 7.10 -12.78
CA LEU A 154 -12.35 7.43 -13.60
C LEU A 154 -12.14 6.38 -14.70
N ALA A 155 -12.25 5.08 -14.41
CA ALA A 155 -12.23 4.02 -15.43
C ALA A 155 -13.31 4.25 -16.50
N ASP A 156 -14.54 4.59 -16.10
CA ASP A 156 -15.64 4.94 -17.01
C ASP A 156 -15.33 6.18 -17.87
N THR A 157 -14.50 7.13 -17.40
CA THR A 157 -14.02 8.24 -18.24
C THR A 157 -12.92 7.81 -19.21
N ILE A 158 -12.01 6.94 -18.77
CA ILE A 158 -10.90 6.43 -19.60
C ILE A 158 -11.46 5.57 -20.74
N GLU A 159 -12.43 4.68 -20.49
CA GLU A 159 -13.05 3.87 -21.55
C GLU A 159 -13.73 4.75 -22.61
N ARG A 160 -14.44 5.81 -22.19
CA ARG A 160 -15.03 6.79 -23.11
C ARG A 160 -13.98 7.55 -23.92
N LEU A 161 -12.85 7.93 -23.33
CA LEU A 161 -11.75 8.59 -24.03
C LEU A 161 -11.09 7.65 -25.05
N VAL A 162 -10.84 6.39 -24.71
CA VAL A 162 -10.34 5.35 -25.64
C VAL A 162 -11.34 5.10 -26.78
N GLY A 163 -12.64 5.11 -26.49
CA GLY A 163 -13.70 5.07 -27.51
C GLY A 163 -13.66 6.28 -28.46
N MET A 164 -13.40 7.48 -27.94
CA MET A 164 -13.24 8.69 -28.75
C MET A 164 -11.96 8.66 -29.59
N GLU A 165 -10.82 8.26 -29.02
CA GLU A 165 -9.53 8.11 -29.68
C GLU A 165 -9.62 7.14 -30.87
N ARG A 166 -10.17 5.94 -30.64
CA ARG A 166 -10.45 4.97 -31.70
C ARG A 166 -11.35 5.56 -32.79
N GLY A 167 -12.36 6.33 -32.40
CA GLY A 167 -13.24 7.06 -33.31
C GLY A 167 -12.55 8.17 -34.11
N VAL A 168 -11.47 8.77 -33.60
CA VAL A 168 -10.62 9.72 -34.35
C VAL A 168 -9.74 8.95 -35.33
N ALA A 169 -9.00 7.93 -34.87
CA ALA A 169 -8.16 7.11 -35.74
C ALA A 169 -8.94 6.45 -36.91
N ASP A 170 -10.20 6.07 -36.69
CA ASP A 170 -11.09 5.53 -37.75
C ASP A 170 -11.77 6.60 -38.62
N ARG A 171 -11.59 7.91 -38.33
CA ARG A 171 -11.81 9.02 -39.27
C ARG A 171 -10.55 9.30 -40.07
N ASP A 172 -9.38 9.33 -39.43
CA ASP A 172 -8.11 9.65 -40.08
C ASP A 172 -7.78 8.62 -41.17
N LYS A 173 -7.96 7.32 -40.88
CA LYS A 173 -7.89 6.24 -41.89
C LYS A 173 -8.87 6.39 -43.06
N LYS A 174 -9.96 7.15 -42.90
CA LYS A 174 -10.94 7.44 -43.97
C LYS A 174 -10.61 8.74 -44.71
N LEU A 175 -9.91 9.68 -44.08
CA LEU A 175 -9.38 10.88 -44.74
C LEU A 175 -8.18 10.49 -45.60
N ALA A 176 -7.19 9.77 -45.06
CA ALA A 176 -6.04 9.26 -45.80
C ALA A 176 -6.45 8.48 -47.07
N LYS A 177 -7.45 7.60 -46.98
CA LYS A 177 -7.98 6.87 -48.15
C LYS A 177 -8.64 7.77 -49.20
N ARG A 178 -9.32 8.85 -48.78
CA ARG A 178 -9.88 9.83 -49.72
C ARG A 178 -8.80 10.71 -50.35
N GLU A 179 -7.72 10.98 -49.62
CA GLU A 179 -6.54 11.69 -50.11
C GLU A 179 -5.79 10.81 -51.13
N GLU A 180 -5.60 9.51 -50.86
CA GLU A 180 -5.12 8.51 -51.82
C GLU A 180 -6.00 8.47 -53.10
N GLU A 181 -7.33 8.42 -52.96
CA GLU A 181 -8.28 8.46 -54.06
C GLU A 181 -8.20 9.77 -54.88
N LEU A 182 -8.08 10.93 -54.20
CA LEU A 182 -7.93 12.23 -54.86
C LEU A 182 -6.60 12.37 -55.60
N ILE A 183 -5.49 11.94 -55.00
CA ILE A 183 -4.17 11.92 -55.64
C ILE A 183 -4.19 11.00 -56.86
N LYS A 184 -4.83 9.82 -56.76
CA LYS A 184 -5.01 8.90 -57.90
C LYS A 184 -5.80 9.56 -59.04
N LEU A 185 -6.93 10.20 -58.75
CA LEU A 185 -7.75 10.90 -59.74
C LEU A 185 -7.02 12.11 -60.35
N GLN A 186 -6.19 12.82 -59.58
CA GLN A 186 -5.33 13.90 -60.10
C GLN A 186 -4.27 13.36 -61.06
N ASN A 187 -3.60 12.26 -60.72
CA ASN A 187 -2.59 11.62 -61.56
C ASN A 187 -3.21 11.01 -62.84
N GLU A 188 -4.38 10.37 -62.74
CA GLU A 188 -5.13 9.87 -63.90
C GLU A 188 -5.54 11.02 -64.83
N ARG A 189 -6.00 12.15 -64.29
CA ARG A 189 -6.29 13.36 -65.06
C ARG A 189 -5.03 13.97 -65.69
N LEU A 190 -3.91 14.00 -64.99
CA LEU A 190 -2.65 14.52 -65.50
C LEU A 190 -2.16 13.69 -66.69
N HIS A 191 -2.04 12.37 -66.54
CA HIS A 191 -1.66 11.48 -67.64
C HIS A 191 -2.63 11.53 -68.83
N ALA A 192 -3.92 11.73 -68.60
CA ALA A 192 -4.90 11.94 -69.68
C ALA A 192 -4.72 13.29 -70.41
N LEU A 193 -4.21 14.32 -69.74
CA LEU A 193 -3.85 15.60 -70.37
C LEU A 193 -2.52 15.48 -71.13
N GLU A 194 -1.48 14.91 -70.52
CA GLU A 194 -0.21 14.63 -71.20
C GLU A 194 -0.41 13.74 -72.44
N GLY A 195 -1.32 12.76 -72.37
CA GLY A 195 -1.67 11.89 -73.50
C GLY A 195 -2.22 12.70 -74.68
N ARG A 196 -3.18 13.60 -74.40
CA ARG A 196 -3.74 14.52 -75.41
C ARG A 196 -2.71 15.51 -75.92
N GLU A 197 -1.78 15.98 -75.09
CA GLU A 197 -0.69 16.85 -75.50
C GLU A 197 0.25 16.14 -76.47
N ARG A 198 0.64 14.89 -76.17
CA ARG A 198 1.43 14.04 -77.07
C ARG A 198 0.69 13.73 -78.38
N GLU A 199 -0.62 13.51 -78.34
CA GLU A 199 -1.47 13.35 -79.54
C GLU A 199 -1.52 14.64 -80.37
N MET A 200 -1.71 15.81 -79.74
CA MET A 200 -1.74 17.10 -80.41
C MET A 200 -0.39 17.47 -81.03
N LEU A 201 0.72 17.21 -80.33
CA LEU A 201 2.08 17.35 -80.85
C LEU A 201 2.26 16.48 -82.09
N LYS A 202 1.94 15.18 -82.00
CA LYS A 202 2.03 14.25 -83.14
C LYS A 202 1.16 14.67 -84.33
N ILE A 203 -0.06 15.17 -84.09
CA ILE A 203 -0.92 15.73 -85.15
C ILE A 203 -0.27 16.97 -85.77
N SER A 204 0.37 17.84 -84.99
CA SER A 204 1.08 19.02 -85.52
C SER A 204 2.32 18.64 -86.33
N GLU A 205 3.06 17.61 -85.91
CA GLU A 205 4.20 17.04 -86.65
C GLU A 205 3.75 16.40 -87.97
N GLU A 206 2.68 15.59 -87.95
CA GLU A 206 2.08 14.99 -89.15
C GLU A 206 1.55 16.07 -90.12
N MET A 207 0.94 17.14 -89.60
CA MET A 207 0.46 18.26 -90.42
C MET A 207 1.62 19.07 -91.02
N TYR A 208 2.68 19.34 -90.25
CA TYR A 208 3.88 20.01 -90.76
C TYR A 208 4.61 19.17 -91.80
N ALA A 209 4.71 17.85 -91.60
CA ALA A 209 5.26 16.92 -92.58
C ALA A 209 4.46 16.93 -93.89
N ARG A 210 3.11 16.85 -93.83
CA ARG A 210 2.23 16.96 -95.01
C ARG A 210 2.32 18.32 -95.68
N GLN A 211 2.44 19.42 -94.92
CA GLN A 211 2.63 20.76 -95.48
C GLN A 211 3.97 20.88 -96.21
N LYS A 212 5.05 20.30 -95.66
CA LYS A 212 6.36 20.26 -96.31
C LYS A 212 6.36 19.39 -97.56
N GLU A 213 5.68 18.24 -97.53
CA GLU A 213 5.48 17.38 -98.70
C GLU A 213 4.68 18.09 -99.80
N SER A 214 3.57 18.74 -99.44
CA SER A 214 2.76 19.56 -100.35
C SER A 214 3.55 20.75 -100.92
N ALA A 215 4.42 21.38 -100.13
CA ALA A 215 5.31 22.43 -100.62
C ALA A 215 6.29 21.90 -101.68
N ALA A 216 6.95 20.76 -101.43
CA ALA A 216 7.84 20.12 -102.41
C ALA A 216 7.09 19.64 -103.68
N GLN A 217 5.84 19.19 -103.54
CA GLN A 217 4.96 18.88 -104.68
C GLN A 217 4.60 20.15 -105.48
N HIS A 218 4.39 21.29 -104.81
CA HIS A 218 4.18 22.57 -105.49
C HIS A 218 5.47 23.10 -106.15
N GLU A 219 6.63 22.98 -105.51
CA GLU A 219 7.93 23.36 -106.07
C GLU A 219 8.21 22.56 -107.35
N SER A 220 8.13 21.22 -107.31
CA SER A 220 8.31 20.37 -108.50
C SER A 220 7.25 20.58 -109.59
N PHE A 221 6.03 21.01 -109.24
CA PHE A 221 5.03 21.45 -110.22
C PHE A 221 5.40 22.79 -110.88
N VAL A 222 5.98 23.74 -110.13
CA VAL A 222 6.49 25.02 -110.66
C VAL A 222 7.71 24.78 -111.56
N GLU A 223 8.64 23.91 -111.17
CA GLU A 223 9.76 23.47 -112.02
C GLU A 223 9.24 22.87 -113.35
N LEU A 224 8.22 22.00 -113.29
CA LEU A 224 7.62 21.42 -114.49
C LEU A 224 6.89 22.47 -115.36
N GLN A 225 6.18 23.44 -114.74
CA GLN A 225 5.61 24.58 -115.46
C GLN A 225 6.69 25.43 -116.14
N GLU A 226 7.83 25.63 -115.50
CA GLU A 226 8.94 26.38 -116.08
C GLU A 226 9.61 25.62 -117.22
N VAL A 227 9.81 24.30 -117.10
CA VAL A 227 10.26 23.45 -118.21
C VAL A 227 9.29 23.54 -119.40
N PHE A 228 7.98 23.40 -119.19
CA PHE A 228 7.00 23.57 -120.28
C PHE A 228 7.04 24.99 -120.88
N ARG A 229 7.27 26.03 -120.07
CA ARG A 229 7.44 27.41 -120.56
C ARG A 229 8.72 27.56 -121.39
N GLN A 230 9.83 26.95 -120.99
CA GLN A 230 11.07 26.92 -121.75
C GLN A 230 10.89 26.16 -123.07
N GLU A 231 10.21 25.00 -123.06
CA GLU A 231 9.87 24.25 -124.27
C GLU A 231 8.94 25.04 -125.20
N LEU A 232 7.90 25.70 -124.69
CA LEU A 232 7.05 26.58 -125.50
C LEU A 232 7.82 27.77 -126.10
N THR A 233 8.77 28.35 -125.35
CA THR A 233 9.65 29.43 -125.85
C THR A 233 10.63 28.90 -126.92
N ARG A 234 11.09 27.66 -126.77
CA ARG A 234 11.91 26.97 -127.77
C ARG A 234 11.10 26.65 -129.02
N LEU A 235 9.88 26.12 -128.89
CA LEU A 235 8.98 25.87 -130.02
C LEU A 235 8.57 27.17 -130.72
N ALA A 236 8.41 28.28 -130.00
CA ALA A 236 8.16 29.59 -130.58
C ALA A 236 9.35 30.12 -131.39
N SER A 237 10.59 30.00 -130.88
CA SER A 237 11.80 30.42 -131.62
C SER A 237 12.21 29.44 -132.73
N GLU A 238 11.91 28.14 -132.61
CA GLU A 238 12.01 27.18 -133.71
C GLU A 238 10.97 27.49 -134.80
N ARG A 239 9.73 27.88 -134.43
CA ARG A 239 8.71 28.41 -135.35
C ARG A 239 9.13 29.73 -135.99
N GLU A 240 9.68 30.68 -135.24
CA GLU A 240 10.15 31.96 -135.79
C GLU A 240 11.30 31.74 -136.78
N ARG A 241 12.22 30.81 -136.47
CA ARG A 241 13.28 30.39 -137.41
C ARG A 241 12.71 29.68 -138.64
N LEU A 242 11.65 28.89 -138.50
CA LEU A 242 10.95 28.29 -139.65
C LEU A 242 10.23 29.35 -140.48
N ALA A 243 9.50 30.28 -139.87
CA ALA A 243 8.88 31.42 -140.54
C ALA A 243 9.90 32.38 -141.19
N GLY A 244 11.11 32.49 -140.63
CA GLY A 244 12.25 33.18 -141.25
C GLY A 244 12.78 32.44 -142.48
N LYS A 245 12.82 31.10 -142.45
CA LYS A 245 13.11 30.29 -143.63
C LYS A 245 11.99 30.34 -144.66
N GLU A 246 10.72 30.34 -144.25
CA GLU A 246 9.56 30.51 -145.12
C GLU A 246 9.59 31.89 -145.77
N LYS A 247 9.91 32.97 -145.04
CA LYS A 247 10.16 34.29 -145.65
C LYS A 247 11.32 34.27 -146.63
N SER A 248 12.43 33.62 -146.31
CA SER A 248 13.56 33.48 -147.24
C SER A 248 13.22 32.61 -148.46
N LEU A 249 12.34 31.62 -148.32
CA LEU A 249 11.80 30.80 -149.41
C LEU A 249 10.80 31.59 -150.25
N VAL A 250 9.92 32.39 -149.64
CA VAL A 250 8.98 33.29 -150.33
C VAL A 250 9.71 34.45 -151.01
N GLU A 251 10.86 34.89 -150.48
CA GLU A 251 11.77 35.81 -151.16
C GLU A 251 12.49 35.12 -152.32
N ALA A 252 12.95 33.88 -152.17
CA ALA A 252 13.50 33.09 -153.27
C ALA A 252 12.43 32.77 -154.34
N GLU A 253 11.20 32.48 -153.95
CA GLU A 253 10.03 32.35 -154.81
C GLU A 253 9.66 33.69 -155.45
N LYS A 254 9.90 34.84 -154.81
CA LYS A 254 9.77 36.16 -155.45
C LYS A 254 10.89 36.46 -156.43
N TYR A 255 12.12 35.99 -156.19
CA TYR A 255 13.20 36.07 -157.19
C TYR A 255 12.94 35.12 -158.37
N LEU A 256 12.39 33.93 -158.12
CA LEU A 256 11.93 33.01 -159.15
C LEU A 256 10.68 33.53 -159.86
N ALA A 257 9.76 34.18 -159.16
CA ALA A 257 8.57 34.81 -159.73
C ALA A 257 8.94 36.04 -160.56
N ALA A 258 9.90 36.87 -160.14
CA ALA A 258 10.44 37.94 -160.98
C ALA A 258 11.17 37.38 -162.22
N ALA A 259 11.83 36.22 -162.10
CA ALA A 259 12.38 35.50 -163.25
C ALA A 259 11.30 34.81 -164.13
N LEU A 260 10.09 34.58 -163.59
CA LEU A 260 8.93 34.02 -164.29
C LEU A 260 7.93 35.08 -164.78
N GLU A 261 7.93 36.30 -164.27
CA GLU A 261 7.24 37.46 -164.85
C GLU A 261 7.93 37.90 -166.15
N ALA A 262 9.24 37.65 -166.27
CA ALA A 262 9.97 37.65 -167.54
C ALA A 262 9.58 36.48 -168.49
N SER A 263 8.66 35.60 -168.06
CA SER A 263 8.13 34.43 -168.77
C SER A 263 6.62 34.25 -168.47
N GLY A 264 5.89 35.37 -168.44
CA GLY A 264 4.64 35.55 -167.68
C GLY A 264 3.56 34.46 -167.82
N ILE A 265 3.13 33.96 -166.65
CA ILE A 265 1.92 33.16 -166.41
C ILE A 265 1.26 33.72 -165.14
N GLU A 266 -0.07 33.81 -165.12
CA GLU A 266 -0.87 34.48 -164.08
C GLU A 266 -1.63 33.50 -163.16
N ILE A 267 -1.59 33.77 -161.83
CA ILE A 267 -2.69 33.67 -160.82
C ILE A 267 -3.27 32.23 -160.56
N GLU A 268 -3.46 31.72 -159.33
CA GLU A 268 -4.61 31.92 -158.42
C GLU A 268 -4.37 31.42 -156.96
N THR A 269 -5.07 32.01 -155.99
CA THR A 269 -5.12 31.70 -154.52
C THR A 269 -6.46 32.23 -153.91
N PRO A 270 -6.81 32.11 -152.60
CA PRO A 270 -6.17 31.35 -151.51
C PRO A 270 -6.96 30.35 -150.59
N PRO A 271 -8.29 30.38 -150.35
CA PRO A 271 -8.83 30.24 -148.99
C PRO A 271 -9.21 28.78 -148.59
N GLU A 272 -9.18 28.30 -147.34
CA GLU A 272 -9.20 28.87 -145.96
C GLU A 272 -10.60 29.14 -145.36
N ILE A 273 -10.98 28.39 -144.30
CA ILE A 273 -12.14 28.66 -143.40
C ILE A 273 -11.80 28.26 -141.95
N GLU A 274 -12.31 29.04 -140.99
CA GLU A 274 -11.94 29.11 -139.58
C GLU A 274 -12.82 28.36 -138.54
N VAL A 275 -12.16 27.89 -137.47
CA VAL A 275 -12.47 28.09 -136.01
C VAL A 275 -13.80 27.61 -135.37
N LYS A 276 -13.69 26.81 -134.29
CA LYS A 276 -14.23 27.13 -132.93
C LYS A 276 -13.71 26.21 -131.80
N ALA A 277 -13.79 26.68 -130.55
CA ALA A 277 -13.37 26.02 -129.29
C ALA A 277 -14.17 26.60 -128.07
N PRO A 278 -13.82 26.32 -126.78
CA PRO A 278 -14.19 25.16 -125.96
C PRO A 278 -15.34 25.55 -124.94
N PRO A 279 -15.30 25.60 -123.57
CA PRO A 279 -14.40 25.10 -122.49
C PRO A 279 -14.87 23.83 -121.67
N PRO A 280 -15.47 23.84 -120.44
CA PRO A 280 -14.89 23.00 -119.35
C PRO A 280 -15.78 22.00 -118.54
N PRO A 281 -15.17 21.07 -117.76
CA PRO A 281 -15.78 20.06 -116.86
C PRO A 281 -15.55 20.42 -115.36
N PRO A 282 -15.38 19.52 -114.32
CA PRO A 282 -15.65 18.07 -114.12
C PRO A 282 -16.33 17.71 -112.76
N THR A 283 -16.52 16.41 -112.44
CA THR A 283 -16.48 15.86 -111.03
C THR A 283 -16.42 14.32 -110.97
N SER A 284 -15.81 13.73 -109.92
CA SER A 284 -15.78 12.27 -109.67
C SER A 284 -15.56 11.89 -108.19
N GLU A 285 -15.96 10.67 -107.81
CA GLU A 285 -15.98 10.05 -106.45
C GLU A 285 -14.60 9.53 -105.93
N PRO A 286 -14.43 8.68 -104.86
CA PRO A 286 -15.29 8.25 -103.73
C PRO A 286 -14.62 8.07 -102.30
N ARG A 287 -15.47 8.05 -101.23
CA ARG A 287 -15.54 7.12 -100.04
C ARG A 287 -14.33 6.81 -99.07
N ALA A 288 -14.65 6.49 -97.80
CA ALA A 288 -13.74 6.11 -96.69
C ALA A 288 -14.02 4.72 -96.04
N PRO A 289 -13.16 4.20 -95.11
CA PRO A 289 -13.65 3.61 -93.83
C PRO A 289 -12.70 3.72 -92.56
N LYS A 290 -12.99 2.97 -91.47
CA LYS A 290 -12.34 2.99 -90.11
C LYS A 290 -11.73 1.59 -89.64
N PRO A 291 -11.71 1.11 -88.34
CA PRO A 291 -10.45 0.86 -87.57
C PRO A 291 -10.34 -0.49 -86.75
N PRO A 292 -9.22 -0.76 -86.03
CA PRO A 292 -9.29 -1.62 -84.81
C PRO A 292 -8.29 -1.36 -83.62
N MET A 293 -8.84 -1.33 -82.39
CA MET A 293 -8.48 -2.09 -81.15
C MET A 293 -7.08 -2.14 -80.47
N ALA A 294 -7.03 -1.62 -79.22
CA ALA A 294 -6.79 -2.29 -77.90
C ALA A 294 -5.43 -2.90 -77.38
N ALA A 295 -4.92 -2.33 -76.25
CA ALA A 295 -4.49 -2.97 -74.95
C ALA A 295 -3.26 -3.95 -74.87
N PRO A 296 -2.68 -4.33 -73.68
CA PRO A 296 -2.53 -3.67 -72.34
C PRO A 296 -1.17 -3.90 -71.56
N THR A 297 -0.77 -2.96 -70.65
CA THR A 297 0.00 -3.17 -69.36
C THR A 297 1.46 -3.75 -69.37
N PRO A 298 2.20 -3.91 -68.23
CA PRO A 298 2.58 -3.01 -67.10
C PRO A 298 4.15 -2.91 -66.88
N PRO A 299 4.76 -2.92 -65.66
CA PRO A 299 5.08 -1.75 -64.79
C PRO A 299 6.56 -1.62 -64.31
N SER A 300 6.93 -0.50 -63.64
CA SER A 300 8.11 -0.45 -62.72
C SER A 300 7.99 0.63 -61.62
N ARG A 301 8.77 0.49 -60.53
CA ARG A 301 8.54 1.06 -59.17
C ARG A 301 9.59 2.15 -58.73
N PRO A 302 9.51 2.75 -57.51
CA PRO A 302 9.96 4.13 -57.26
C PRO A 302 11.07 4.33 -56.19
N SER A 303 11.29 5.58 -55.79
CA SER A 303 11.88 6.09 -54.53
C SER A 303 11.25 7.47 -54.25
N GLU A 304 10.68 7.79 -53.08
CA GLU A 304 11.34 8.12 -51.79
C GLU A 304 12.24 9.38 -51.87
N SER A 305 12.33 10.29 -50.89
CA SER A 305 11.52 10.76 -49.73
C SER A 305 12.42 11.67 -48.89
N PHE A 306 11.96 12.75 -48.24
CA PHE A 306 12.63 13.30 -47.03
C PHE A 306 11.69 14.19 -46.20
N ARG A 307 12.09 14.49 -44.96
CA ARG A 307 11.23 14.92 -43.84
C ARG A 307 12.08 15.64 -42.76
N ASP A 308 11.42 16.19 -41.74
CA ASP A 308 11.98 16.62 -40.44
C ASP A 308 12.94 17.85 -40.52
N GLU A 309 13.26 18.64 -39.48
CA GLU A 309 12.70 18.97 -38.15
C GLU A 309 13.50 20.19 -37.61
N ILE A 310 12.88 21.29 -37.12
CA ILE A 310 13.57 22.32 -36.30
C ILE A 310 12.60 22.94 -35.24
N PHE A 311 12.97 22.79 -33.97
CA PHE A 311 12.81 23.65 -32.76
C PHE A 311 11.61 24.62 -32.64
N GLU A 312 10.82 24.64 -31.55
CA GLU A 312 11.16 24.97 -30.15
C GLU A 312 11.75 26.37 -29.94
N GLU A 313 11.02 27.23 -29.21
CA GLU A 313 11.56 28.48 -28.65
C GLU A 313 11.03 28.71 -27.23
N GLU A 314 11.84 29.34 -26.38
CA GLU A 314 11.75 29.26 -24.93
C GLU A 314 10.99 30.45 -24.30
N HIS A 315 10.27 30.23 -23.19
CA HIS A 315 9.74 31.31 -22.34
C HIS A 315 10.08 31.05 -20.87
N VAL A 316 11.07 31.81 -20.38
CA VAL A 316 11.62 31.68 -19.03
C VAL A 316 10.97 32.72 -18.09
N GLU A 317 9.92 32.31 -17.38
CA GLU A 317 9.42 33.05 -16.23
C GLU A 317 9.77 32.37 -14.90
N SER A 318 10.03 33.20 -13.88
CA SER A 318 10.67 32.84 -12.62
C SER A 318 9.93 31.76 -11.82
N ARG A 319 10.49 30.55 -11.79
CA ARG A 319 10.11 29.49 -10.83
C ARG A 319 10.87 29.67 -9.50
N PRO A 320 10.28 29.32 -8.33
CA PRO A 320 11.03 29.22 -7.08
C PRO A 320 12.15 28.18 -7.21
N LYS A 321 13.26 28.37 -6.48
CA LYS A 321 14.49 27.60 -6.71
C LYS A 321 14.49 26.20 -6.10
N VAL A 322 13.55 25.92 -5.20
CA VAL A 322 13.28 24.60 -4.63
C VAL A 322 11.83 24.23 -4.90
N SER A 323 11.57 23.03 -5.42
CA SER A 323 10.21 22.53 -5.59
C SER A 323 9.59 22.20 -4.23
N ARG A 324 8.25 22.28 -4.15
CA ARG A 324 7.48 21.83 -2.99
C ARG A 324 7.82 20.39 -2.57
N ALA A 325 8.14 19.54 -3.55
CA ALA A 325 8.58 18.16 -3.31
C ALA A 325 9.94 18.12 -2.59
N ASP A 326 10.98 18.76 -3.15
CA ASP A 326 12.34 18.75 -2.62
C ASP A 326 12.46 19.48 -1.27
N ALA A 327 11.58 20.45 -0.99
CA ALA A 327 11.47 21.09 0.33
C ALA A 327 10.82 20.14 1.36
N LEU A 328 9.76 19.42 0.97
CA LEU A 328 9.11 18.41 1.82
C LEU A 328 10.06 17.25 2.13
N GLU A 329 10.84 16.80 1.15
CA GLU A 329 11.82 15.72 1.35
C GLU A 329 12.90 16.11 2.36
N ARG A 330 13.50 17.31 2.21
CA ARG A 330 14.47 17.85 3.17
C ARG A 330 13.89 17.97 4.58
N MET A 331 12.67 18.50 4.71
CA MET A 331 11.98 18.58 6.00
C MET A 331 11.73 17.19 6.61
N THR A 332 11.44 16.18 5.80
CA THR A 332 11.22 14.80 6.25
C THR A 332 12.53 14.18 6.75
N ARG A 333 13.63 14.36 6.00
CA ARG A 333 14.98 13.97 6.42
C ARG A 333 15.38 14.67 7.73
N ALA A 334 15.11 15.98 7.87
CA ALA A 334 15.37 16.73 9.10
C ALA A 334 14.54 16.23 10.29
N LEU A 335 13.24 15.96 10.09
CA LEU A 335 12.34 15.38 11.09
C LEU A 335 12.85 14.03 11.61
N GLU A 336 13.24 13.13 10.70
CA GLU A 336 13.77 11.82 11.06
C GLU A 336 15.09 11.90 11.83
N THR A 337 16.02 12.75 11.37
CA THR A 337 17.33 12.90 12.02
C THR A 337 17.18 13.55 13.39
N ALA A 338 16.28 14.53 13.55
CA ALA A 338 15.94 15.11 14.85
C ALA A 338 15.28 14.10 15.79
N LYS A 339 14.43 13.19 15.27
CA LYS A 339 13.87 12.07 16.05
C LYS A 339 14.95 11.09 16.49
N LYS A 340 15.82 10.64 15.57
CA LYS A 340 16.98 9.76 15.87
C LYS A 340 17.89 10.40 16.93
N ALA A 341 18.16 11.69 16.84
CA ALA A 341 18.94 12.44 17.83
C ALA A 341 18.27 12.51 19.22
N ARG A 342 16.95 12.77 19.27
CA ARG A 342 16.16 12.72 20.51
C ARG A 342 16.21 11.34 21.16
N ASP A 343 16.05 10.28 20.36
CA ASP A 343 15.98 8.90 20.83
C ASP A 343 17.36 8.39 21.29
N LEU A 344 18.45 9.00 20.82
CA LEU A 344 19.82 8.90 21.36
C LEU A 344 20.08 9.82 22.57
N GLY A 345 19.04 10.40 23.18
CA GLY A 345 19.15 11.23 24.40
C GLY A 345 19.74 12.63 24.20
N ARG A 346 19.89 13.12 22.97
CA ARG A 346 20.47 14.45 22.70
C ARG A 346 19.47 15.57 23.02
N ASN A 347 19.98 16.71 23.47
CA ASN A 347 19.18 17.92 23.69
C ASN A 347 18.74 18.53 22.35
N VAL A 348 17.51 18.22 21.92
CA VAL A 348 16.90 18.72 20.67
C VAL A 348 16.05 19.99 20.88
N SER A 349 16.25 20.75 21.96
CA SER A 349 15.37 21.87 22.33
C SER A 349 15.42 23.04 21.34
N GLU A 350 16.57 23.29 20.72
CA GLU A 350 16.77 24.40 19.79
C GLU A 350 16.39 24.00 18.36
N ILE A 351 16.84 22.82 17.93
CA ILE A 351 16.35 22.10 16.74
C ILE A 351 14.80 22.09 16.68
N ARG A 352 14.09 21.85 17.79
CA ARG A 352 12.61 21.91 17.84
C ARG A 352 12.03 23.31 17.58
N LYS A 353 12.75 24.40 17.88
CA LYS A 353 12.34 25.77 17.54
C LYS A 353 12.49 26.01 16.04
N VAL A 354 13.67 25.71 15.49
CA VAL A 354 13.99 25.85 14.06
C VAL A 354 13.04 24.99 13.21
N LEU A 355 12.78 23.75 13.64
CA LEU A 355 11.84 22.81 13.00
C LEU A 355 10.40 23.36 12.98
N LYS A 356 9.97 24.09 14.01
CA LYS A 356 8.66 24.75 14.05
C LYS A 356 8.61 25.94 13.09
N GLN A 357 9.71 26.67 12.93
CA GLN A 357 9.84 27.77 11.96
C GLN A 357 9.87 27.24 10.51
N ALA A 358 10.64 26.19 10.24
CA ALA A 358 10.67 25.50 8.95
C ALA A 358 9.28 25.00 8.53
N ARG A 359 8.52 24.45 9.49
CA ARG A 359 7.12 24.06 9.26
C ARG A 359 6.21 25.24 8.96
N ALA A 360 6.31 26.34 9.71
CA ALA A 360 5.52 27.54 9.44
C ALA A 360 5.80 28.13 8.04
N ALA A 361 7.07 28.15 7.62
CA ALA A 361 7.49 28.56 6.27
C ALA A 361 6.97 27.62 5.16
N PHE A 362 6.90 26.32 5.42
CA PHE A 362 6.30 25.38 4.47
C PHE A 362 4.78 25.53 4.38
N GLU A 363 4.12 25.87 5.49
CA GLU A 363 2.68 26.13 5.57
C GLU A 363 2.29 27.52 4.99
N SER A 364 3.20 28.50 4.94
CA SER A 364 3.01 29.76 4.19
C SER A 364 3.30 29.65 2.69
N GLY A 365 4.01 28.59 2.25
CA GLY A 365 4.40 28.37 0.87
C GLY A 365 5.80 28.86 0.51
N ASP A 366 6.57 29.35 1.48
CA ASP A 366 7.94 29.87 1.32
C ASP A 366 8.97 28.72 1.25
N TYR A 367 8.81 27.82 0.27
CA TYR A 367 9.57 26.57 0.15
C TYR A 367 11.10 26.76 0.15
N ASP A 368 11.60 27.85 -0.45
CA ASP A 368 13.04 28.20 -0.44
C ASP A 368 13.56 28.46 0.99
N THR A 369 12.73 28.98 1.90
CA THR A 369 13.13 29.22 3.31
C THR A 369 12.94 27.99 4.18
N ALA A 370 11.85 27.24 3.98
CA ALA A 370 11.63 25.94 4.62
C ALA A 370 12.76 24.94 4.29
N SER A 371 13.24 24.94 3.05
CA SER A 371 14.38 24.15 2.59
C SER A 371 15.67 24.51 3.33
N ARG A 372 15.99 25.80 3.46
CA ARG A 372 17.19 26.28 4.17
C ARG A 372 17.17 25.92 5.65
N LEU A 373 16.04 26.12 6.32
CA LEU A 373 15.88 25.78 7.74
C LEU A 373 15.96 24.26 7.98
N ALA A 374 15.54 23.44 7.01
CA ALA A 374 15.73 21.99 7.06
C ALA A 374 17.20 21.56 6.84
N GLU A 375 17.92 22.22 5.92
CA GLU A 375 19.36 22.01 5.70
C GLU A 375 20.20 22.49 6.91
N GLU A 376 19.79 23.57 7.58
CA GLU A 376 20.40 24.06 8.82
C GLU A 376 20.26 23.05 9.96
N ILE A 377 19.06 22.50 10.19
CA ILE A 377 18.82 21.42 11.18
C ILE A 377 19.68 20.18 10.88
N LEU A 378 19.79 19.77 9.61
CA LEU A 378 20.62 18.64 9.23
C LEU A 378 22.10 18.94 9.52
N ARG A 379 22.58 20.13 9.16
CA ARG A 379 23.97 20.56 9.41
C ARG A 379 24.32 20.67 10.89
N GLU A 380 23.42 21.15 11.74
CA GLU A 380 23.60 21.12 13.20
C GLU A 380 23.72 19.67 13.71
N LEU A 381 22.81 18.80 13.27
CA LEU A 381 22.76 17.40 13.69
C LEU A 381 23.96 16.57 13.21
N GLU A 382 24.54 16.91 12.05
CA GLU A 382 25.75 16.33 11.49
C GLU A 382 27.03 16.90 12.12
N ALA A 383 27.10 18.21 12.39
CA ALA A 383 28.22 18.81 13.14
C ALA A 383 28.34 18.20 14.56
N ILE A 384 27.20 17.93 15.22
CA ILE A 384 27.15 17.24 16.52
C ILE A 384 27.39 15.71 16.39
N GLN A 385 27.51 15.16 15.18
CA GLN A 385 28.05 13.80 14.95
C GLN A 385 29.57 13.82 14.73
N LEU A 386 30.11 14.84 14.06
CA LEU A 386 31.55 15.01 13.79
C LEU A 386 32.36 15.54 14.99
N ALA A 387 31.71 16.15 15.99
CA ALA A 387 32.34 16.61 17.23
C ALA A 387 32.47 15.51 18.30
N ARG A 388 32.76 14.27 17.91
CA ARG A 388 32.75 13.09 18.79
C ARG A 388 33.81 12.06 18.42
#